data_AF-A0A7G6SMG7-F1
#
_entry.id   AF-A0A7G6SMG7-F1
#
_cell.length_a   1.000
_cell.length_b   1.000
_cell.length_c   1.000
_cell.angle_alpha   90.00
_cell.angle_beta   90.00
_cell.angle_gamma   90.00
#
_symmetry.space_group_name_H-M   'P 1'
#
loop_
_entity.id
_entity.type
_entity.pdbx_description
1 polymer ?
#
loop_
_entity_poly.entity_id
_entity_poly.type
_entity_poly.pdbx_seq_one_letter_code
_entity_poly.pdbx_strand_id
1 'polypeptide(L)'
;MSDNFLRLVPYDPHWHPDAPAAAAAMKIASGLFPLAEHVAVEYEEGVTFFDAGANTESVHCPFCGSDLEDWWGEAMDRARRHASKTFRSPRRAATRPRR
;
A
#
# COMPACT_ATOMS: atom_id res chain seq x y z
N MET A 1 -19.49 8.34 12.13
CA MET A 1 -18.97 6.97 12.33
C MET A 1 -18.12 6.71 11.09
N SER A 2 -16.83 6.45 11.25
CA SER A 2 -15.91 6.19 10.14
C SER A 2 -15.82 4.69 9.93
N ASP A 3 -15.84 4.25 8.68
CA ASP A 3 -15.57 2.85 8.34
C ASP A 3 -14.06 2.62 8.29
N ASN A 4 -13.64 1.42 8.73
CA ASN A 4 -12.25 1.01 8.71
C ASN A 4 -12.04 -0.05 7.62
N PHE A 5 -11.13 0.24 6.70
CA PHE A 5 -10.80 -0.66 5.59
C PHE A 5 -9.37 -1.16 5.73
N LEU A 6 -9.20 -2.48 5.66
CA LEU A 6 -7.89 -3.10 5.44
C LEU A 6 -7.75 -3.41 3.95
N ARG A 7 -6.79 -2.77 3.28
CA ARG A 7 -6.50 -2.98 1.85
C ARG A 7 -5.18 -3.75 1.71
N LEU A 8 -5.22 -4.89 1.02
CA LEU A 8 -4.03 -5.65 0.65
C LEU A 8 -3.65 -5.29 -0.78
N VAL A 9 -2.52 -4.61 -0.95
CA VAL A 9 -2.06 -4.12 -2.25
C VAL A 9 -0.77 -4.86 -2.65
N PRO A 10 -0.62 -5.32 -3.90
CA PRO A 10 0.61 -5.96 -4.35
C PRO A 10 1.81 -5.00 -4.29
N TYR A 11 3.00 -5.56 -4.15
CA TYR A 11 4.23 -4.78 -4.24
C TYR A 11 4.45 -4.17 -5.65
N ASP A 12 4.03 -4.89 -6.70
CA ASP A 12 4.03 -4.39 -8.08
C ASP A 12 2.65 -3.81 -8.43
N PRO A 13 2.53 -2.48 -8.62
CA PRO A 13 1.24 -1.84 -8.91
C PRO A 13 0.61 -2.23 -10.26
N HIS A 14 1.37 -2.83 -11.18
CA HIS A 14 0.88 -3.24 -12.50
C HIS A 14 0.48 -4.72 -12.55
N TRP A 15 0.74 -5.46 -11.47
CA TRP A 15 0.39 -6.86 -11.37
C TRP A 15 -0.99 -7.03 -10.75
N HIS A 16 -1.81 -7.90 -11.35
CA HIS A 16 -3.07 -8.35 -10.77
C HIS A 16 -3.09 -9.89 -10.72
N PRO A 17 -3.72 -10.49 -9.69
CA PRO A 17 -3.93 -11.92 -9.66
C PRO A 17 -4.87 -12.36 -10.78
N ASP A 18 -4.69 -13.59 -11.27
CA ASP A 18 -5.71 -14.25 -12.07
C ASP A 18 -6.92 -14.65 -11.22
N ALA A 19 -8.03 -15.05 -11.86
CA ALA A 19 -9.25 -15.38 -11.14
C ALA A 19 -9.07 -16.50 -10.08
N PRO A 20 -8.32 -17.59 -10.35
CA PRO A 20 -8.02 -18.59 -9.33
C PRO A 20 -7.22 -18.05 -8.14
N ALA A 21 -6.18 -17.24 -8.38
CA ALA A 21 -5.38 -16.66 -7.32
C ALA A 21 -6.19 -15.65 -6.47
N ALA A 22 -7.03 -14.85 -7.11
CA ALA A 22 -7.92 -13.91 -6.42
C ALA A 22 -8.91 -14.64 -5.51
N ALA A 23 -9.52 -15.72 -5.98
CA ALA A 23 -10.43 -16.55 -5.18
C ALA A 23 -9.71 -17.21 -3.99
N ALA A 24 -8.47 -17.69 -4.18
CA ALA A 24 -7.66 -18.25 -3.11
C ALA A 24 -7.30 -17.19 -2.05
N ALA A 25 -6.91 -15.99 -2.49
CA ALA A 25 -6.60 -14.87 -1.60
C ALA A 25 -7.82 -14.45 -0.78
N MET A 26 -9.01 -14.37 -1.40
CA MET A 26 -10.26 -14.06 -0.71
C MET A 26 -10.57 -15.11 0.38
N LYS A 27 -10.41 -16.40 0.08
CA LYS A 27 -10.63 -17.47 1.06
C LYS A 27 -9.67 -17.35 2.26
N ILE A 28 -8.41 -17.03 2.01
CA ILE A 28 -7.42 -16.82 3.07
C ILE A 28 -7.80 -15.59 3.90
N ALA A 29 -8.12 -14.46 3.26
CA ALA A 29 -8.49 -13.21 3.94
C ALA A 29 -9.74 -13.39 4.82
N SER A 30 -10.79 -14.03 4.31
CA SER A 30 -11.99 -14.33 5.10
C SER A 30 -11.70 -15.24 6.30
N GLY A 31 -10.73 -16.16 6.18
CA GLY A 31 -10.29 -16.99 7.31
C GLY A 31 -9.47 -16.24 8.35
N LEU A 32 -8.63 -15.28 7.92
CA LEU A 32 -7.81 -14.45 8.81
C LEU A 32 -8.64 -13.38 9.53
N PHE A 33 -9.70 -12.88 8.89
CA PHE A 33 -10.53 -11.79 9.38
C PHE A 33 -12.00 -12.22 9.50
N PRO A 34 -12.34 -13.15 10.43
CA PRO A 34 -13.69 -13.70 10.54
C PRO A 34 -14.74 -12.69 11.02
N LEU A 35 -14.30 -11.54 11.55
CA LEU A 35 -15.18 -10.45 12.00
C LEU A 35 -15.34 -9.33 10.97
N ALA A 36 -14.72 -9.45 9.79
CA ALA A 36 -14.91 -8.48 8.72
C ALA A 36 -16.33 -8.60 8.17
N GLU A 37 -17.05 -7.49 8.09
CA GLU A 37 -18.40 -7.45 7.52
C GLU A 37 -18.40 -7.75 6.02
N HIS A 38 -17.36 -7.27 5.32
CA HIS A 38 -17.21 -7.48 3.89
C HIS A 38 -15.74 -7.77 3.51
N VAL A 39 -15.55 -8.75 2.64
CA VAL A 39 -14.26 -9.11 2.05
C VAL A 39 -14.46 -9.27 0.55
N ALA A 40 -13.78 -8.45 -0.24
CA ALA A 40 -13.91 -8.43 -1.70
C ALA A 40 -12.56 -8.23 -2.38
N VAL A 41 -12.55 -8.49 -3.69
CA VAL A 41 -11.43 -8.18 -4.58
C VAL A 41 -11.89 -7.09 -5.54
N GLU A 42 -11.21 -5.95 -5.50
CA GLU A 42 -11.47 -4.79 -6.34
C GLU A 42 -10.27 -4.56 -7.28
N TYR A 43 -10.56 -4.18 -8.53
CA TYR A 43 -9.56 -3.87 -9.53
C TYR A 43 -9.79 -2.44 -10.01
N GLU A 44 -8.70 -1.67 -10.05
CA GLU A 44 -8.68 -0.32 -10.59
C GLU A 44 -8.22 -0.36 -12.04
N GLU A 45 -8.78 0.50 -12.90
CA GLU A 45 -8.40 0.57 -14.32
C GLU A 45 -6.94 1.01 -14.53
N GLY A 46 -6.32 1.61 -13.51
CA GLY A 46 -4.93 2.03 -13.52
C GLY A 46 -4.31 2.04 -12.12
N VAL A 47 -3.06 2.50 -12.05
CA VAL A 47 -2.35 2.63 -10.77
C VAL A 47 -3.00 3.73 -9.94
N THR A 48 -3.71 3.33 -8.88
CA THR A 48 -4.41 4.22 -7.95
C THR A 48 -3.68 4.28 -6.61
N PHE A 49 -3.64 5.47 -6.02
CA PHE A 49 -3.15 5.67 -4.66
C PHE A 49 -4.29 5.51 -3.66
N PHE A 50 -4.06 4.75 -2.60
CA PHE A 50 -5.00 4.63 -1.48
C PHE A 50 -4.51 5.52 -0.33
N ASP A 51 -5.32 6.50 0.05
CA ASP A 51 -5.06 7.38 1.19
C ASP A 51 -6.31 7.51 2.06
N ALA A 52 -6.12 7.87 3.34
CA ALA A 52 -7.20 8.09 4.29
C ALA A 52 -7.62 9.58 4.34
N GLY A 53 -7.14 10.41 3.40
CA GLY A 53 -7.37 11.85 3.37
C GLY A 53 -7.00 12.51 4.70
N ALA A 54 -7.94 13.30 5.23
CA ALA A 54 -7.81 14.00 6.51
C ALA A 54 -7.73 13.06 7.72
N ASN A 55 -8.04 11.76 7.56
CA ASN A 55 -7.92 10.76 8.63
C ASN A 55 -6.52 10.12 8.67
N THR A 56 -5.57 10.57 7.82
CA THR A 56 -4.19 10.10 7.87
C THR A 56 -3.49 10.76 9.06
N GLU A 57 -3.34 10.02 10.16
CA GLU A 57 -2.72 10.55 11.38
C GLU A 57 -1.20 10.57 11.32
N SER A 58 -0.58 9.55 10.73
CA SER A 58 0.87 9.48 10.60
C SER A 58 1.35 8.49 9.55
N VAL A 59 2.61 8.65 9.11
CA VAL A 59 3.24 7.78 8.12
C VAL A 59 4.62 7.31 8.60
N HIS A 60 4.76 6.01 8.79
CA HIS A 60 5.96 5.41 9.35
C HIS A 60 6.56 4.35 8.44
N CYS A 61 7.88 4.17 8.50
CA CYS A 61 8.56 3.10 7.80
C CYS A 61 8.24 1.74 8.44
N PRO A 62 7.71 0.75 7.71
CA PRO A 62 7.40 -0.57 8.27
C PRO A 62 8.64 -1.38 8.69
N PHE A 63 9.85 -0.99 8.23
CA PHE A 63 11.09 -1.68 8.56
C PHE A 63 11.83 -1.13 9.78
N CYS A 64 11.78 0.20 10.00
CA CYS A 64 12.56 0.85 11.05
C CYS A 64 11.74 1.76 11.97
N GLY A 65 10.46 1.94 11.70
CA GLY A 65 9.56 2.78 12.51
C GLY A 65 9.87 4.28 12.44
N SER A 66 10.78 4.73 11.58
CA SER A 66 11.04 6.16 11.41
C SER A 66 9.83 6.86 10.82
N ASP A 67 9.52 8.03 11.37
CA ASP A 67 8.55 8.98 10.82
C ASP A 67 9.00 9.44 9.43
N LEU A 68 8.07 9.45 8.48
CA LEU A 68 8.26 9.81 7.09
C LEU A 68 7.45 11.03 6.67
N GLU A 69 6.66 11.63 7.58
CA GLU A 69 5.72 12.73 7.28
C GLU A 69 6.38 13.89 6.52
N ASP A 70 7.60 14.28 6.92
CA ASP A 70 8.35 15.40 6.36
C ASP A 70 8.53 15.35 4.83
N TRP A 71 8.62 14.15 4.23
CA TRP A 71 8.87 14.00 2.79
C TRP A 71 7.79 13.18 2.06
N TRP A 72 6.86 12.57 2.79
CA TRP A 72 5.88 11.65 2.24
C TRP A 72 4.95 12.32 1.22
N GLY A 73 4.40 13.49 1.57
CA GLY A 73 3.48 14.23 0.69
C GLY A 73 4.09 14.53 -0.67
N GLU A 74 5.31 15.07 -0.70
CA GLU A 74 6.00 15.35 -1.97
C GLU A 74 6.32 14.08 -2.76
N ALA A 75 6.64 12.98 -2.08
CA ALA A 75 6.91 11.70 -2.75
C ALA A 75 5.65 11.14 -3.42
N MET A 76 4.50 11.22 -2.75
CA MET A 76 3.20 10.83 -3.30
C MET A 76 2.82 11.70 -4.50
N ASP A 77 3.02 13.01 -4.38
CA ASP A 77 2.80 13.98 -5.46
C ASP A 77 3.66 13.70 -6.70
N ARG A 78 4.95 13.42 -6.50
CA ARG A 78 5.86 13.02 -7.58
C ARG A 78 5.41 11.71 -8.22
N ALA A 79 5.04 10.72 -7.40
CA ALA A 79 4.58 9.43 -7.89
C ALA A 79 3.29 9.56 -8.72
N ARG A 80 2.34 10.40 -8.30
CA ARG A 80 1.12 10.68 -9.06
C ARG A 80 1.39 11.33 -10.42
N ARG A 81 2.32 12.30 -10.47
CA ARG A 81 2.74 12.93 -11.75
C ARG A 81 3.48 11.97 -12.69
N HIS A 82 4.15 10.97 -12.13
CA HIS A 82 4.96 10.01 -12.88
C HIS A 82 4.39 8.60 -12.87
N ALA A 83 3.08 8.41 -12.63
CA ALA A 83 2.47 7.08 -12.45
C ALA A 83 2.69 6.13 -13.66
N SER A 84 3.10 6.65 -14.82
CA SER A 84 3.53 5.86 -15.97
C SER A 84 4.97 5.31 -15.91
N LYS A 85 5.78 5.69 -14.92
CA LYS A 85 7.20 5.32 -14.79
C LYS A 85 7.58 5.06 -13.33
N THR A 86 7.32 3.82 -12.90
CA THR A 86 8.09 3.12 -11.86
C THR A 86 8.20 3.83 -10.51
N PHE A 87 7.16 3.75 -9.68
CA PHE A 87 7.32 3.96 -8.25
C PHE A 87 8.17 2.83 -7.67
N ARG A 88 9.49 3.03 -7.64
CA ARG A 88 10.42 2.18 -6.91
C ARG A 88 10.57 2.79 -5.52
N SER A 89 10.17 2.04 -4.49
CA SER A 89 10.51 2.35 -3.10
C SER A 89 11.99 2.75 -3.02
N PRO A 90 12.34 3.89 -2.39
CA PRO A 90 13.72 4.30 -2.26
C PRO A 90 14.43 3.27 -1.38
N ARG A 91 15.10 2.29 -2.00
CA ARG A 91 16.10 1.48 -1.32
C ARG A 91 17.11 2.46 -0.75
N ARG A 92 17.19 2.54 0.59
CA ARG A 92 18.25 3.29 1.27
C ARG A 92 19.60 2.87 0.67
N ALA A 93 20.35 3.85 0.17
CA ALA A 93 21.80 3.80 0.21
C ALA A 93 22.18 3.76 1.69
N ALA A 94 22.24 2.56 2.26
CA ALA A 94 22.70 2.35 3.62
C ALA A 94 24.22 2.47 3.64
N THR A 95 24.74 3.70 3.65
CA THR A 95 26.11 3.97 4.10
C THR A 95 26.13 3.77 5.62
N ARG A 96 26.34 2.52 6.03
CA ARG A 96 26.63 2.16 7.41
C ARG A 96 28.10 2.52 7.67
N PRO A 97 28.46 3.43 8.60
CA PRO A 97 29.84 3.54 9.01
C PRO A 97 30.17 2.26 9.79
N ARG A 98 31.17 1.51 9.31
CA ARG A 98 31.85 0.53 10.13
C ARG A 98 32.67 1.29 11.16
N ARG A 99 32.25 1.27 12.43
CA ARG A 99 33.04 0.92 13.62
C ARG A 99 32.21 1.14 14.87
#